data_AF-A0A180FX90-F1
#
_entry.id   AF-A0A180FX90-F1
#
_cell.length_a   1.000
_cell.length_b   1.000
_cell.length_c   1.000
_cell.angle_alpha   90.00
_cell.angle_beta   90.00
_cell.angle_gamma   90.00
#
_symmetry.space_group_name_H-M   'P 1'
#
loop_
_entity.id
_entity.type
_entity.pdbx_description
1 polymer ?
#
loop_
_entity_poly.entity_id
_entity_poly.type
_entity_poly.pdbx_seq_one_letter_code
_entity_poly.pdbx_strand_id
1 'polypeptide(L)'
;MPEPWAEDYRQRYHIFADKYGLDRENESWDSAEFFQQLTMLRLYCDHPRLAGGSHYDLPRQETTWHDSPKIAHLVEDLKTHLTSEQGGNIPKAVVFSQWTSFLE
;
A
#
# COMPACT_ATOMS: atom_id res chain seq x y z
N MET A 1 14.24 -14.31 -2.90
CA MET A 1 14.47 -13.53 -1.65
C MET A 1 13.09 -13.13 -1.12
N PRO A 2 12.89 -12.99 0.19
CA PRO A 2 11.63 -12.44 0.70
C PRO A 2 11.46 -11.01 0.17
N GLU A 3 10.23 -10.64 -0.17
CA GLU A 3 9.94 -9.30 -0.69
C GLU A 3 10.28 -8.22 0.35
N PRO A 4 10.92 -7.11 -0.05
CA PRO A 4 11.45 -6.10 0.89
C PRO A 4 10.38 -5.44 1.77
N TRP A 5 9.13 -5.37 1.33
CA TRP A 5 8.00 -4.80 2.08
C TRP A 5 7.31 -5.80 3.02
N ALA A 6 7.55 -7.12 2.90
CA ALA A 6 6.71 -8.13 3.54
C ALA A 6 6.76 -8.07 5.07
N GLU A 7 7.92 -7.82 5.65
CA GLU A 7 8.09 -7.77 7.10
C GLU A 7 7.47 -6.50 7.69
N ASP A 8 7.84 -5.34 7.15
CA ASP A 8 7.35 -4.04 7.62
C ASP A 8 5.83 -3.90 7.44
N TYR A 9 5.27 -4.44 6.35
CA TYR A 9 3.82 -4.50 6.14
C TYR A 9 3.11 -5.32 7.22
N ARG A 10 3.61 -6.53 7.53
CA ARG A 10 3.03 -7.38 8.59
C ARG A 10 3.10 -6.70 9.95
N GLN A 11 4.25 -6.10 10.27
CA GLN A 11 4.43 -5.38 11.53
C GLN A 11 3.40 -4.25 11.67
N ARG A 12 3.21 -3.43 10.64
CA ARG A 12 2.24 -2.31 10.65
C ARG A 12 0.80 -2.80 10.78
N TYR A 13 0.46 -3.86 10.05
CA TYR A 13 -0.85 -4.50 10.16
C TYR A 13 -1.12 -4.94 11.59
N HIS A 14 -0.17 -5.66 12.23
CA HIS A 14 -0.33 -6.13 13.60
C HIS A 14 -0.42 -4.97 14.59
N ILE A 15 0.42 -3.93 14.48
CA ILE A 15 0.33 -2.74 15.33
C ILE A 15 -1.07 -2.09 15.24
N PHE A 16 -1.60 -1.95 14.02
CA PHE A 16 -2.94 -1.38 13.83
C PHE A 16 -4.04 -2.31 14.38
N ALA A 17 -3.94 -3.61 14.10
CA ALA A 17 -4.91 -4.61 14.55
C ALA A 17 -4.90 -4.82 16.06
N ASP A 18 -3.74 -4.75 16.72
CA ASP A 18 -3.65 -4.85 18.18
C ASP A 18 -4.29 -3.63 18.85
N LYS A 19 -4.16 -2.45 18.22
CA LYS A 19 -4.71 -1.20 18.74
C LYS A 19 -6.21 -1.04 18.46
N TYR A 20 -6.69 -1.47 17.30
CA TYR A 20 -8.04 -1.17 16.81
C TYR A 20 -8.86 -2.41 16.39
N GLY A 21 -8.28 -3.61 16.44
CA GLY A 21 -8.94 -4.87 16.12
C GLY A 21 -9.90 -5.33 17.21
N LEU A 22 -10.87 -6.16 16.80
CA LEU A 22 -12.02 -6.59 17.58
C LEU A 22 -11.62 -7.38 18.84
N ASP A 23 -11.77 -6.75 20.01
CA ASP A 23 -12.65 -7.16 21.12
C ASP A 23 -12.40 -6.19 22.29
N ARG A 24 -13.10 -5.05 22.30
CA ARG A 24 -12.90 -3.98 23.29
C ARG A 24 -14.24 -3.42 23.75
N GLU A 25 -15.07 -4.27 24.34
CA GLU A 25 -16.43 -3.92 24.79
C GLU A 25 -16.48 -2.74 25.78
N ASN A 26 -15.35 -2.28 26.34
CA ASN A 26 -15.30 -1.24 27.38
C ASN A 26 -14.23 -0.13 27.18
N GLU A 27 -13.55 -0.03 26.03
CA GLU A 27 -12.56 1.04 25.83
C GLU A 27 -13.06 2.10 24.84
N SER A 28 -13.20 3.34 25.31
CA SER A 28 -13.41 4.50 24.45
C SER A 28 -12.12 4.81 23.69
N TRP A 29 -12.16 4.82 22.36
CA TRP A 29 -11.04 5.23 21.52
C TRP A 29 -11.33 6.56 20.80
N ASP A 30 -10.26 7.28 20.52
CA ASP A 30 -10.32 8.51 19.73
C ASP A 30 -10.56 8.16 18.26
N SER A 31 -11.75 8.50 17.76
CA SER A 31 -12.13 8.23 16.39
C SER A 31 -11.28 8.99 15.37
N ALA A 32 -10.82 10.19 15.71
CA ALA A 32 -9.94 10.95 14.85
C ALA A 32 -8.58 10.25 14.72
N GLU A 33 -8.04 9.75 15.84
CA GLU A 33 -6.78 9.00 15.85
C GLU A 33 -6.88 7.72 15.01
N PHE A 34 -7.97 6.95 15.13
CA PHE A 34 -8.19 5.76 14.31
C PHE A 34 -8.23 6.08 12.82
N PHE A 35 -9.01 7.08 12.39
CA PHE A 35 -9.11 7.42 10.97
C PHE A 35 -7.78 7.93 10.42
N GLN A 36 -7.02 8.66 11.24
CA GLN A 36 -5.66 9.07 10.92
C GLN A 36 -4.75 7.85 10.71
N GLN A 37 -4.70 6.93 11.68
CA GLN A 37 -3.89 5.71 11.58
C GLN A 37 -4.30 4.82 10.40
N LEU A 38 -5.60 4.68 10.15
CA LEU A 38 -6.13 3.92 9.02
C LEU A 38 -5.72 4.58 7.70
N THR A 39 -5.79 5.91 7.61
CA THR A 39 -5.36 6.65 6.42
C THR A 39 -3.87 6.44 6.17
N MET A 40 -3.04 6.55 7.21
CA MET A 40 -1.60 6.32 7.12
C MET A 40 -1.27 4.90 6.67
N LEU A 41 -1.97 3.90 7.22
CA LEU A 41 -1.80 2.51 6.81
C LEU A 41 -2.19 2.32 5.34
N ARG A 42 -3.32 2.89 4.90
CA ARG A 42 -3.76 2.82 3.50
C ARG A 42 -2.75 3.46 2.54
N LEU A 43 -2.23 4.64 2.87
CA LEU A 43 -1.19 5.32 2.09
C LEU A 43 0.08 4.46 2.01
N TYR A 44 0.51 3.88 3.12
CA TYR A 44 1.65 2.96 3.15
C TYR A 44 1.42 1.72 2.28
N CYS A 45 0.22 1.12 2.33
CA CYS A 45 -0.16 -0.01 1.49
C CYS A 45 -0.17 0.32 -0.01
N ASP A 46 -0.41 1.58 -0.38
CA ASP A 46 -0.28 2.06 -1.76
C ASP A 46 1.19 2.24 -2.11
N HIS A 47 1.94 3.04 -1.35
CA HIS A 47 3.39 3.17 -1.50
C HIS A 47 4.01 3.82 -0.25
N PRO A 48 5.13 3.32 0.31
CA PRO A 48 5.74 3.88 1.53
C PRO A 48 6.02 5.39 1.47
N ARG A 49 6.45 5.90 0.30
CA ARG A 49 6.62 7.35 0.02
C ARG A 49 5.38 8.20 0.38
N LEU A 50 4.17 7.68 0.17
CA LEU A 50 2.92 8.41 0.40
C LEU A 50 2.63 8.63 1.88
N ALA A 51 3.19 7.78 2.75
CA ALA A 51 3.10 7.91 4.20
C ALA A 51 4.22 8.79 4.80
N GLY A 52 5.12 9.32 3.97
CA GLY A 52 6.27 10.12 4.42
C GLY A 52 5.87 11.51 4.93
N GLY A 53 6.01 11.74 6.24
CA GLY A 53 5.99 13.09 6.81
C GLY A 53 5.47 13.25 8.24
N SER A 54 4.67 12.33 8.79
CA SER A 54 3.96 12.64 10.05
C SER A 54 3.84 11.55 11.11
N HIS A 55 3.90 10.24 10.80
CA HIS A 55 3.63 9.22 11.86
C HIS A 55 4.43 7.93 11.81
N TYR A 56 5.09 7.62 10.70
CA TYR A 56 5.97 6.48 10.63
C TYR A 56 7.40 6.99 10.49
N ASP A 57 8.29 6.54 11.38
CA ASP A 57 9.75 6.65 11.22
C ASP A 57 10.19 5.74 10.07
N LEU A 58 9.66 6.02 8.87
CA LEU A 58 10.11 5.41 7.64
C LEU A 58 11.49 5.98 7.36
N PRO A 59 12.51 5.12 7.13
CA PRO A 59 13.78 5.59 6.62
C PRO A 59 13.49 6.49 5.43
N ARG A 60 14.00 7.73 5.44
CA ARG A 60 14.01 8.62 4.27
C ARG A 60 14.99 8.11 3.21
N GLN A 61 15.07 6.79 3.03
CA GLN A 61 15.74 6.19 1.91
C GLN A 61 14.94 6.52 0.66
N GLU A 62 15.65 6.69 -0.45
CA GLU A 62 15.02 6.76 -1.76
C GLU A 62 14.22 5.46 -1.96
N THR A 63 12.90 5.61 -1.98
CA THR A 63 11.99 4.51 -2.28
C THR A 63 11.86 4.41 -3.79
N THR A 64 11.79 3.19 -4.28
CA THR A 64 11.60 2.83 -5.68
C THR A 64 10.21 2.24 -5.86
N TRP A 65 9.77 2.10 -7.11
CA TRP A 65 8.47 1.50 -7.41
C TRP A 65 8.34 0.06 -6.90
N HIS A 66 9.44 -0.67 -6.73
CA HIS A 66 9.42 -2.03 -6.18
C HIS A 66 9.07 -2.04 -4.69
N ASP A 67 9.20 -0.93 -3.96
CA ASP A 67 8.85 -0.89 -2.53
C ASP A 67 7.33 -0.88 -2.30
N SER A 68 6.53 -0.80 -3.37
CA SER A 68 5.08 -1.01 -3.32
C SER A 68 4.72 -2.43 -3.79
N PRO A 69 4.10 -3.27 -2.93
CA PRO A 69 3.55 -4.55 -3.36
C PRO A 69 2.58 -4.40 -4.54
N LYS A 70 1.76 -3.35 -4.51
CA LYS A 70 0.74 -3.12 -5.53
C LYS A 70 1.37 -2.81 -6.89
N ILE A 71 2.41 -1.97 -6.91
CA ILE A 71 3.09 -1.66 -8.18
C ILE A 71 3.91 -2.86 -8.66
N ALA A 72 4.58 -3.59 -7.76
CA ALA A 72 5.31 -4.81 -8.10
C ALA A 72 4.42 -5.81 -8.84
N HIS A 73 3.27 -6.16 -8.24
CA HIS A 73 2.31 -7.06 -8.88
C HIS A 73 1.67 -6.44 -10.15
N LEU A 74 1.32 -5.15 -10.14
CA LEU A 74 0.77 -4.48 -11.32
C LEU A 74 1.72 -4.56 -12.53
N VAL A 75 3.02 -4.37 -12.32
CA VAL A 75 4.01 -4.45 -13.40
C VAL A 75 4.09 -5.87 -13.97
N GLU A 76 4.03 -6.89 -13.13
CA GLU A 76 3.97 -8.29 -13.57
C GLU A 76 2.69 -8.57 -14.36
N ASP A 77 1.53 -8.17 -13.82
CA ASP A 77 0.23 -8.33 -14.47
C ASP A 77 0.17 -7.63 -15.84
N LEU A 78 0.71 -6.42 -15.93
CA LEU A 78 0.77 -5.66 -17.18
C LEU A 78 1.71 -6.32 -18.20
N LYS A 79 2.86 -6.85 -17.78
CA LYS A 79 3.76 -7.59 -18.68
C LYS A 79 3.05 -8.82 -19.23
N THR A 80 2.39 -9.61 -18.37
CA THR A 80 1.62 -10.78 -18.79
C THR A 80 0.49 -10.39 -19.75
N HIS A 81 -0.27 -9.35 -19.42
CA HIS A 81 -1.36 -8.84 -20.25
C HIS A 81 -0.88 -8.42 -21.65
N LEU A 82 0.22 -7.68 -21.73
CA LEU A 82 0.80 -7.21 -23.00
C LEU A 82 1.34 -8.34 -23.87
N THR A 83 1.76 -9.46 -23.27
CA THR A 83 2.22 -10.66 -23.99
C THR A 83 1.09 -11.60 -24.41
N SER A 84 -0.16 -11.35 -23.98
CA SER A 84 -1.29 -12.18 -24.37
C SER A 84 -1.70 -11.90 -25.83
N GLU A 85 -1.78 -12.96 -26.65
CA GLU A 85 -2.20 -12.83 -28.06
C GLU A 85 -3.68 -12.42 -28.15
N GLN A 86 -3.94 -11.16 -28.54
CA GLN A 86 -5.29 -10.67 -28.81
C GLN A 86 -5.53 -10.43 -30.30
N GLY A 87 -5.26 -11.44 -31.14
CA GLY A 87 -5.71 -11.46 -32.55
C GLY A 87 -5.33 -10.21 -33.35
N GLY A 88 -4.12 -9.67 -33.14
CA GLY A 88 -3.61 -8.49 -33.85
C GLY A 88 -3.93 -7.14 -33.21
N ASN A 89 -4.61 -7.09 -32.07
CA ASN A 89 -4.87 -5.86 -31.32
C ASN A 89 -3.92 -5.73 -30.12
N ILE A 90 -3.41 -4.52 -29.87
CA ILE A 90 -2.54 -4.26 -28.71
C ILE A 90 -3.43 -4.23 -27.45
N PRO A 91 -3.15 -5.06 -26.42
CA PRO A 91 -3.90 -5.06 -25.17
C PRO A 91 -3.81 -3.71 -24.47
N LYS A 92 -4.95 -3.17 -24.00
CA LYS A 92 -5.01 -1.93 -23.21
C LYS A 92 -5.34 -2.25 -21.75
N ALA A 93 -4.83 -1.44 -20.83
CA ALA A 93 -5.14 -1.50 -19.41
C ALA A 93 -5.46 -0.09 -18.89
N VAL A 94 -6.34 -0.02 -17.90
CA VAL A 94 -6.69 1.23 -17.21
C VAL A 94 -6.48 1.02 -15.73
N VAL A 95 -5.71 1.90 -15.09
CA VAL A 95 -5.39 1.86 -13.66
C VAL A 95 -6.10 3.02 -12.97
N PHE A 96 -6.86 2.71 -11.92
CA PHE A 96 -7.52 3.70 -11.08
C PHE A 96 -6.85 3.75 -9.71
N SER A 97 -6.71 4.95 -9.16
CA SER A 97 -6.20 5.17 -7.80
C SER A 97 -7.11 6.16 -7.08
N GLN A 98 -7.31 5.95 -5.78
CA GLN A 98 -7.97 6.92 -4.92
C GLN A 98 -7.06 8.13 -4.63
N TRP A 99 -5.74 7.91 -4.64
CA TRP A 99 -4.75 8.95 -4.35
C TRP A 99 -4.08 9.40 -5.65
N THR A 100 -4.22 10.67 -6.00
CA THR A 100 -3.62 11.22 -7.22
C THR A 100 -2.10 11.17 -7.18
N SER A 101 -1.51 11.39 -5.99
CA SER A 101 -0.07 11.30 -5.74
C SER A 101 0.53 9.92 -5.98
N PHE A 102 -0.29 8.87 -6.09
CA PHE A 102 0.16 7.54 -6.50
C PHE A 102 0.37 7.43 -8.02
N LEU A 103 -0.28 8.30 -8.80
CA LEU A 103 -0.20 8.32 -10.27
C LEU A 103 0.80 9.36 -10.79
N GLU A 104 1.45 10.12 -9.90
CA GLU A 104 2.43 11.19 -10.17
C GLU A 104 3.88 10.73 -9.98
#